data_AF-A0A425AZC7-F1
#
_entry.id   AF-A0A425AZC7-F1
#
_cell.length_a   1.000
_cell.length_b   1.000
_cell.length_c   1.000
_cell.angle_alpha   90.00
_cell.angle_beta   90.00
_cell.angle_gamma   90.00
#
_symmetry.space_group_name_H-M   'P 1'
#
loop_
_entity.id
_entity.type
_entity.pdbx_description
1 polymer ?
#
loop_
_entity_poly.entity_id
_entity_poly.type
_entity_poly.pdbx_seq_one_letter_code
_entity_poly.pdbx_strand_id
1 'polypeptide(L)'
;SGQTTLSKDKNARWTKKNGLYKLGYKQHTRTDAEGYIEKLHITPANAHECKHLSPLLEGLPKGTTVYADKGYDSAENRQHLEEHQLLDGIMRKACRNRPLSEVQTKRNRYLSKTRYVVEQSFGTLHRKFRYARAAYFGLLKVSAQSHLKAMCLNLLKAANRLSAPAAA
;
A
#
# COMPACT_ATOMS: atom_id res chain seq x y z
N SER A 1 28.72 1.13 11.62
CA SER A 1 28.41 -0.33 11.62
C SER A 1 27.10 -0.53 12.38
N GLY A 2 26.01 -0.87 11.70
CA GLY A 2 24.68 -0.99 12.31
C GLY A 2 24.31 -2.46 12.51
N GLN A 3 24.74 -3.05 13.62
CA GLN A 3 24.37 -4.43 13.94
C GLN A 3 22.92 -4.44 14.41
N THR A 4 22.05 -5.12 13.66
CA THR A 4 20.64 -5.28 14.04
C THR A 4 20.53 -6.51 14.95
N THR A 5 19.86 -6.38 16.08
CA THR A 5 19.67 -7.50 17.02
C THR A 5 18.77 -8.58 16.41
N LEU A 6 19.05 -9.84 16.73
CA LEU A 6 18.18 -10.95 16.32
C LEU A 6 16.79 -10.77 16.94
N SER A 7 15.76 -10.95 16.10
CA SER A 7 14.37 -10.93 16.52
C SER A 7 13.92 -12.32 16.97
N LYS A 8 13.13 -12.40 18.05
CA LYS A 8 12.40 -13.62 18.43
C LYS A 8 11.30 -13.98 17.42
N ASP A 9 10.82 -13.00 16.68
CA ASP A 9 9.86 -13.19 15.60
C ASP A 9 10.58 -13.64 14.31
N LYS A 10 10.36 -14.90 13.94
CA LYS A 10 10.97 -15.54 12.76
C LYS A 10 10.47 -14.96 11.42
N ASN A 11 9.33 -14.27 11.39
CA ASN A 11 8.79 -13.69 10.15
C ASN A 11 9.08 -12.19 10.01
N ALA A 12 9.27 -11.46 11.10
CA ALA A 12 9.65 -10.05 11.04
C ALA A 12 11.06 -9.88 10.41
N ARG A 13 11.23 -8.82 9.62
CA ARG A 13 12.53 -8.49 9.00
C ARG A 13 12.87 -7.02 9.20
N TRP A 14 14.17 -6.74 9.26
CA TRP A 14 14.70 -5.38 9.36
C TRP A 14 14.67 -4.69 8.00
N THR A 15 14.29 -3.42 7.99
CA THR A 15 14.44 -2.52 6.84
C THR A 15 15.07 -1.21 7.28
N LYS A 16 15.78 -0.53 6.38
CA LYS A 16 16.37 0.78 6.61
C LYS A 16 15.75 1.80 5.67
N LYS A 17 15.10 2.82 6.23
CA LYS A 17 14.49 3.91 5.45
C LYS A 17 14.81 5.24 6.11
N ASN A 18 15.33 6.19 5.33
CA ASN A 18 15.74 7.52 5.82
C ASN A 18 16.72 7.45 7.01
N GLY A 19 17.70 6.53 6.94
CA GLY A 19 18.66 6.32 8.02
C GLY A 19 18.14 5.51 9.23
N LEU A 20 16.82 5.35 9.37
CA LEU A 20 16.20 4.66 10.49
C LEU A 20 15.99 3.18 10.20
N TYR A 21 16.34 2.33 11.17
CA TYR A 21 16.08 0.89 11.14
C TYR A 21 14.71 0.60 11.75
N LYS A 22 13.91 -0.21 11.06
CA LYS A 22 12.60 -0.67 11.52
C LYS A 22 12.53 -2.18 11.36
N LEU A 23 12.18 -2.87 12.44
CA LEU A 23 11.85 -4.29 12.43
C LEU A 23 10.33 -4.44 12.34
N GLY A 24 9.86 -5.30 11.43
CA GLY A 24 8.45 -5.67 11.42
C GLY A 24 7.97 -6.14 10.07
N TYR A 25 6.80 -5.62 9.69
CA TYR A 25 6.01 -6.01 8.53
C TYR A 25 5.67 -4.79 7.68
N LYS A 26 5.23 -5.05 6.45
CA LYS A 26 4.72 -4.08 5.51
C LYS A 26 3.31 -4.49 5.08
N GLN A 27 2.38 -3.55 5.11
CA GLN A 27 1.04 -3.72 4.57
C GLN A 27 0.98 -3.10 3.17
N HIS A 28 0.61 -3.89 2.19
CA HIS A 28 0.20 -3.46 0.87
C HIS A 28 -1.33 -3.37 0.87
N THR A 29 -1.91 -2.26 0.42
CA THR A 29 -3.35 -2.00 0.52
C THR A 29 -3.88 -1.53 -0.83
N ARG A 30 -5.01 -2.08 -1.27
CA ARG A 30 -5.86 -1.52 -2.32
C ARG A 30 -7.09 -0.90 -1.70
N THR A 31 -7.43 0.30 -2.13
CA THR A 31 -8.70 0.95 -1.82
C THR A 31 -9.48 1.22 -3.08
N ASP A 32 -10.79 1.39 -2.94
CA ASP A 32 -11.60 2.02 -3.97
C ASP A 32 -11.32 3.54 -4.07
N ALA A 33 -12.06 4.23 -4.94
CA ALA A 33 -11.97 5.68 -5.14
C ALA A 33 -12.38 6.48 -3.91
N GLU A 34 -13.15 5.88 -3.01
CA GLU A 34 -13.70 6.52 -1.84
C GLU A 34 -12.81 6.34 -0.60
N GLY A 35 -11.93 5.34 -0.62
CA GLY A 35 -11.02 4.98 0.45
C GLY A 35 -11.50 3.85 1.34
N TYR A 36 -12.45 3.03 0.89
CA TYR A 36 -12.69 1.73 1.52
C TYR A 36 -11.58 0.77 1.14
N ILE A 37 -11.05 0.05 2.13
CA ILE A 37 -10.02 -0.96 1.91
C ILE A 37 -10.69 -2.22 1.35
N GLU A 38 -10.30 -2.62 0.14
CA GLU A 38 -10.87 -3.79 -0.53
C GLU A 38 -9.96 -5.02 -0.41
N LYS A 39 -8.65 -4.82 -0.55
CA LYS A 39 -7.65 -5.87 -0.41
C LYS A 39 -6.45 -5.40 0.39
N LEU A 40 -5.85 -6.34 1.11
CA LEU A 40 -4.58 -6.12 1.77
C LEU A 40 -3.71 -7.37 1.67
N HIS A 41 -2.40 -7.14 1.64
CA HIS A 41 -1.40 -8.19 1.60
C HIS A 41 -0.28 -7.81 2.56
N ILE A 42 0.07 -8.71 3.48
CA ILE A 42 1.10 -8.44 4.49
C ILE A 42 2.36 -9.21 4.15
N THR A 43 3.49 -8.52 4.24
CA THR A 43 4.82 -9.08 3.99
C THR A 43 5.79 -8.68 5.10
N PRO A 44 6.94 -9.35 5.24
CA PRO A 44 8.03 -8.84 6.08
C PRO A 44 8.51 -7.44 5.60
N ALA A 45 9.00 -6.60 6.50
CA ALA A 45 9.28 -5.19 6.17
C ALA A 45 10.34 -4.96 5.08
N ASN A 46 11.23 -5.92 4.85
CA ASN A 46 12.27 -5.87 3.82
C ASN A 46 11.77 -6.29 2.43
N ALA A 47 10.54 -6.83 2.32
CA ALA A 47 9.99 -7.28 1.05
C ALA A 47 9.87 -6.11 0.07
N HIS A 48 10.32 -6.32 -1.16
CA HIS A 48 10.33 -5.28 -2.18
C HIS A 48 8.92 -5.13 -2.79
N GLU A 49 8.40 -3.90 -2.79
CA GLU A 49 7.00 -3.60 -3.14
C GLU A 49 6.62 -4.11 -4.53
N CYS A 50 7.54 -4.01 -5.51
CA CYS A 50 7.24 -4.42 -6.88
C CYS A 50 6.81 -5.90 -7.01
N LYS A 51 7.18 -6.79 -6.09
CA LYS A 51 6.82 -8.21 -6.14
C LYS A 51 5.47 -8.53 -5.52
N HIS A 52 4.75 -7.51 -5.05
CA HIS A 52 3.54 -7.68 -4.24
C HIS A 52 2.35 -6.88 -4.76
N LEU A 53 2.37 -6.50 -6.05
CA LEU A 53 1.22 -5.87 -6.69
C LEU A 53 0.13 -6.91 -7.01
N SER A 54 0.51 -8.04 -7.62
CA SER A 54 -0.43 -9.03 -8.15
C SER A 54 -1.50 -9.50 -7.14
N PRO A 55 -1.18 -9.84 -5.87
CA PRO A 55 -2.21 -10.22 -4.89
C PRO A 55 -3.29 -9.15 -4.65
N LEU A 56 -2.98 -7.88 -4.92
CA LEU A 56 -3.92 -6.78 -4.79
C LEU A 56 -4.81 -6.59 -6.03
N LEU A 57 -4.51 -7.18 -7.18
CA LEU A 57 -5.23 -6.93 -8.43
C LEU A 57 -6.39 -7.90 -8.67
N GLU A 58 -6.40 -9.03 -7.98
CA GLU A 58 -7.45 -10.03 -8.10
C GLU A 58 -8.84 -9.43 -7.85
N GLY A 59 -9.79 -9.81 -8.71
CA GLY A 59 -11.18 -9.34 -8.66
C GLY A 59 -11.43 -7.95 -9.27
N LEU A 60 -10.41 -7.29 -9.84
CA LEU A 60 -10.64 -6.03 -10.55
C LEU A 60 -11.31 -6.28 -11.92
N PRO A 61 -12.33 -5.48 -12.28
CA PRO A 61 -12.89 -5.51 -13.63
C PRO A 61 -11.85 -5.10 -14.69
N LYS A 62 -11.97 -5.68 -15.88
CA LYS A 62 -11.22 -5.25 -17.06
C LYS A 62 -11.46 -3.77 -17.35
N GLY A 63 -10.44 -3.08 -17.83
CA GLY A 63 -10.45 -1.64 -18.09
C GLY A 63 -10.25 -0.77 -16.83
N THR A 64 -10.15 -1.36 -15.64
CA THR A 64 -9.88 -0.58 -14.41
C THR A 64 -8.47 0.03 -14.46
N THR A 65 -8.36 1.31 -14.12
CA THR A 65 -7.04 1.96 -13.97
C THR A 65 -6.45 1.66 -12.60
N VAL A 66 -5.25 1.09 -12.59
CA VAL A 66 -4.53 0.74 -11.35
C VAL A 66 -3.56 1.87 -11.00
N TYR A 67 -3.94 2.69 -10.01
CA TYR A 67 -3.09 3.75 -9.49
C TYR A 67 -2.13 3.20 -8.43
N ALA A 68 -0.82 3.24 -8.71
CA ALA A 68 0.19 2.74 -7.78
C ALA A 68 1.42 3.64 -7.69
N ASP A 69 2.13 3.55 -6.57
CA ASP A 69 3.35 4.31 -6.33
C ASP A 69 4.55 3.78 -7.13
N LYS A 70 5.62 4.59 -7.20
CA LYS A 70 6.83 4.28 -7.97
C LYS A 70 7.60 3.05 -7.47
N GLY A 71 7.33 2.57 -6.25
CA GLY A 71 7.84 1.32 -5.69
C GLY A 71 7.26 0.08 -6.38
N TYR A 72 6.08 0.20 -6.99
CA TYR A 72 5.47 -0.83 -7.85
C TYR A 72 5.92 -0.75 -9.32
N ASP A 73 6.75 0.22 -9.69
CA ASP A 73 7.28 0.33 -11.04
C ASP A 73 8.20 -0.86 -11.37
N SER A 74 7.74 -1.76 -12.24
CA SER A 74 8.53 -2.83 -12.83
C SER A 74 7.95 -3.25 -14.19
N ALA A 75 8.76 -3.90 -15.03
CA ALA A 75 8.30 -4.48 -16.30
C ALA A 75 7.25 -5.58 -16.05
N GLU A 76 7.54 -6.49 -15.12
CA GLU A 76 6.65 -7.58 -14.70
C GLU A 76 5.26 -7.07 -14.27
N ASN A 77 5.18 -6.02 -13.46
CA ASN A 77 3.89 -5.48 -13.06
C ASN A 77 3.12 -4.88 -14.24
N ARG A 78 3.80 -4.23 -15.18
CA ARG A 78 3.12 -3.67 -16.37
C ARG A 78 2.62 -4.75 -17.30
N GLN A 79 3.42 -5.78 -17.54
CA GLN A 79 3.01 -6.96 -18.29
C GLN A 79 1.79 -7.60 -17.62
N HIS A 80 1.82 -7.76 -16.30
CA HIS A 80 0.69 -8.31 -15.56
C HIS A 80 -0.58 -7.46 -15.70
N LEU A 81 -0.47 -6.12 -15.71
CA LEU A 81 -1.63 -5.24 -15.98
C LEU A 81 -2.17 -5.47 -17.40
N GLU A 82 -1.29 -5.55 -18.40
CA GLU A 82 -1.67 -5.76 -19.80
C GLU A 82 -2.38 -7.10 -20.01
N GLU A 83 -1.81 -8.19 -19.48
CA GLU A 83 -2.39 -9.55 -19.53
C GLU A 83 -3.81 -9.60 -18.94
N HIS A 84 -4.06 -8.80 -17.90
CA HIS A 84 -5.37 -8.71 -17.23
C HIS A 84 -6.27 -7.60 -17.77
N GLN A 85 -5.85 -6.91 -18.84
CA GLN A 85 -6.58 -5.81 -19.48
C GLN A 85 -6.86 -4.65 -18.50
N LEU A 86 -5.91 -4.37 -17.61
CA LEU A 86 -5.94 -3.27 -16.65
C LEU A 86 -5.09 -2.10 -17.17
N LEU A 87 -5.51 -0.86 -16.86
CA LEU A 87 -4.81 0.34 -17.35
C LEU A 87 -3.67 0.76 -16.41
N ASP A 88 -2.52 1.12 -16.99
CA ASP A 88 -1.31 1.51 -16.26
C ASP A 88 -1.41 2.92 -15.64
N GLY A 89 -1.77 2.96 -14.36
CA GLY A 89 -1.65 4.13 -13.48
C GLY A 89 -0.43 4.09 -12.55
N ILE A 90 0.59 3.25 -12.82
CA ILE A 90 1.78 3.12 -11.97
C ILE A 90 2.72 4.30 -12.21
N MET A 91 3.08 5.03 -11.15
CA MET A 91 4.05 6.13 -11.22
C MET A 91 5.41 5.64 -11.73
N ARG A 92 6.07 6.46 -12.56
CA ARG A 92 7.41 6.15 -13.08
C ARG A 92 8.49 6.38 -12.03
N LYS A 93 9.47 5.48 -11.96
CA LYS A 93 10.63 5.53 -11.06
C LYS A 93 11.86 5.98 -11.86
N ALA A 94 12.60 6.94 -11.32
CA ALA A 94 13.91 7.29 -11.88
C ALA A 94 14.88 6.11 -11.70
N CYS A 95 15.71 5.88 -12.72
CA CYS A 95 16.75 4.87 -12.68
C CYS A 95 18.13 5.53 -12.51
N ARG A 96 19.14 4.74 -12.10
CA ARG A 96 20.51 5.24 -11.99
C ARG A 96 20.94 5.86 -13.31
N ASN A 97 21.44 7.10 -13.26
CA ASN A 97 21.87 7.90 -14.42
C ASN A 97 20.76 8.17 -15.46
N ARG A 98 19.49 7.96 -15.11
CA ARG A 98 18.33 8.20 -15.98
C ARG A 98 17.24 8.91 -15.17
N PRO A 99 17.29 10.25 -15.06
CA PRO A 99 16.26 11.01 -14.38
C PRO A 99 14.92 10.89 -15.11
N LEU A 100 13.83 11.23 -14.42
CA LEU A 100 12.51 11.30 -15.05
C LEU A 100 12.46 12.45 -16.06
N SER A 101 11.83 12.22 -17.21
CA SER A 101 11.52 13.31 -18.13
C SER A 101 10.49 14.26 -17.54
N GLU A 102 10.35 15.46 -18.11
CA GLU A 102 9.32 16.41 -17.68
C GLU A 102 7.90 15.82 -17.81
N VAL A 103 7.65 15.08 -18.88
CA VAL A 103 6.37 14.40 -19.13
C VAL A 103 6.09 13.37 -18.03
N GLN A 104 7.08 12.54 -17.69
CA GLN A 104 6.95 11.56 -16.61
C GLN A 104 6.75 12.24 -15.24
N THR A 105 7.43 13.35 -15.00
CA THR A 105 7.29 14.14 -13.77
C THR A 105 5.90 14.75 -13.65
N LYS A 106 5.37 15.36 -14.72
CA LYS A 106 4.01 15.90 -14.80
C LYS A 106 2.96 14.78 -14.58
N ARG A 107 3.12 13.63 -15.24
CA ARG A 107 2.27 12.45 -15.02
C ARG A 107 2.28 11.99 -13.57
N ASN A 108 3.47 11.83 -12.97
CA ASN A 108 3.61 11.43 -11.58
C ASN A 108 2.93 12.41 -10.62
N ARG A 109 3.03 13.72 -10.89
CA ARG A 109 2.37 14.77 -10.08
C ARG A 109 0.85 14.62 -10.13
N TYR A 110 0.28 14.36 -11.30
CA TYR A 110 -1.16 14.12 -11.45
C TYR A 110 -1.60 12.86 -10.69
N LEU A 111 -0.94 11.72 -10.92
CA LEU A 111 -1.28 10.45 -10.25
C LEU A 111 -1.13 10.50 -8.73
N SER A 112 -0.20 11.33 -8.22
CA SER A 112 -0.03 11.50 -6.77
C SER A 112 -1.26 12.10 -6.10
N LYS A 113 -2.08 12.89 -6.81
CA LYS A 113 -3.31 13.48 -6.25
C LYS A 113 -4.34 12.41 -5.91
N THR A 114 -4.48 11.39 -6.75
CA THR A 114 -5.41 10.26 -6.52
C THR A 114 -5.00 9.44 -5.31
N ARG A 115 -3.70 9.35 -5.01
CA ARG A 115 -3.17 8.54 -3.90
C ARG A 115 -3.48 9.10 -2.51
N TYR A 116 -3.92 10.34 -2.40
CA TYR A 116 -4.30 10.94 -1.11
C TYR A 116 -5.33 10.09 -0.35
N VAL A 117 -6.25 9.44 -1.07
CA VAL A 117 -7.33 8.60 -0.51
C VAL A 117 -6.77 7.42 0.31
N VAL A 118 -5.76 6.73 -0.21
CA VAL A 118 -5.14 5.61 0.53
C VAL A 118 -4.30 6.11 1.71
N GLU A 119 -3.68 7.28 1.59
CA GLU A 119 -2.92 7.89 2.69
C GLU A 119 -3.81 8.30 3.87
N GLN A 120 -5.03 8.80 3.61
CA GLN A 120 -6.02 9.06 4.66
C GLN A 120 -6.39 7.79 5.43
N SER A 121 -6.53 6.66 4.73
CA SER A 121 -6.83 5.35 5.33
C SER A 121 -5.71 4.91 6.27
N PHE A 122 -4.45 5.00 5.84
CA PHE A 122 -3.30 4.72 6.71
C PHE A 122 -3.22 5.68 7.91
N GLY A 123 -3.48 6.97 7.71
CA GLY A 123 -3.53 7.94 8.80
C GLY A 123 -4.56 7.57 9.87
N THR A 124 -5.73 7.11 9.45
CA THR A 124 -6.80 6.65 10.34
C THR A 124 -6.43 5.35 11.06
N LEU A 125 -5.87 4.37 10.35
CA LEU A 125 -5.32 3.14 10.94
C LEU A 125 -4.31 3.43 12.05
N HIS A 126 -3.36 4.34 11.79
CA HIS A 126 -2.34 4.68 12.77
C HIS A 126 -2.92 5.40 14.00
N ARG A 127 -3.79 6.40 13.79
CA ARG A 127 -4.29 7.27 14.87
C ARG A 127 -5.40 6.64 15.69
N LYS A 128 -6.44 6.08 15.04
CA LYS A 128 -7.62 5.54 15.72
C LYS A 128 -7.45 4.08 16.12
N PHE A 129 -6.80 3.28 15.26
CA PHE A 129 -6.64 1.83 15.48
C PHE A 129 -5.25 1.43 16.00
N ARG A 130 -4.41 2.42 16.37
CA ARG A 130 -3.05 2.22 16.91
C ARG A 130 -2.20 1.29 16.05
N TYR A 131 -2.36 1.35 14.73
CA TYR A 131 -1.74 0.41 13.78
C TYR A 131 -0.34 0.85 13.31
N ALA A 132 0.42 1.55 14.16
CA ALA A 132 1.79 1.95 13.84
C ALA A 132 2.84 0.86 14.19
N ARG A 133 2.45 -0.12 15.01
CA ARG A 133 3.31 -1.23 15.47
C ARG A 133 2.53 -2.54 15.39
N ALA A 134 3.21 -3.61 14.96
CA ALA A 134 2.65 -4.95 15.03
C ALA A 134 2.48 -5.37 16.50
N ALA A 135 1.30 -5.87 16.86
CA ALA A 135 1.00 -6.33 18.23
C ALA A 135 1.31 -7.83 18.43
N TYR A 136 1.47 -8.58 17.35
CA TYR A 136 1.65 -10.02 17.36
C TYR A 136 2.93 -10.43 16.62
N PHE A 137 3.42 -11.63 16.97
CA PHE A 137 4.46 -12.30 16.20
C PHE A 137 3.87 -13.25 15.17
N GLY A 138 4.58 -13.36 14.05
CA GLY A 138 4.22 -14.24 12.95
C GLY A 138 3.27 -13.60 11.94
N LEU A 139 3.54 -13.91 10.67
CA LEU A 139 2.84 -13.29 9.55
C LEU A 139 1.32 -13.53 9.58
N LEU A 140 0.90 -14.73 9.98
CA LEU A 140 -0.51 -15.11 10.04
C LEU A 140 -1.30 -14.23 11.03
N LYS A 141 -0.78 -14.06 12.26
CA LYS A 141 -1.44 -13.26 13.30
C LYS A 141 -1.47 -11.77 12.94
N VAL A 142 -0.37 -11.26 12.38
CA VAL A 142 -0.31 -9.87 11.90
C VAL A 142 -1.27 -9.66 10.74
N SER A 143 -1.35 -10.61 9.80
CA SER A 143 -2.30 -10.57 8.69
C SER A 143 -3.74 -10.54 9.20
N ALA A 144 -4.12 -11.44 10.11
CA ALA A 144 -5.45 -11.47 10.70
C ALA A 144 -5.81 -10.14 11.41
N GLN A 145 -4.88 -9.60 12.23
CA GLN A 145 -5.09 -8.30 12.86
C GLN A 145 -5.28 -7.17 11.84
N SER A 146 -4.53 -7.20 10.75
CA SER A 146 -4.59 -6.17 9.71
C SER A 146 -5.94 -6.17 9.00
N HIS A 147 -6.47 -7.36 8.70
CA HIS A 147 -7.82 -7.53 8.14
C HIS A 147 -8.90 -7.02 9.09
N LEU A 148 -8.86 -7.41 10.37
CA LEU A 148 -9.84 -6.94 11.36
C LEU A 148 -9.82 -5.40 11.49
N LYS A 149 -8.63 -4.78 11.52
CA LYS A 149 -8.51 -3.33 11.58
C LYS A 149 -8.99 -2.63 10.31
N ALA A 150 -8.78 -3.22 9.13
CA ALA A 150 -9.32 -2.72 7.88
C ALA A 150 -10.85 -2.77 7.86
N MET A 151 -11.46 -3.86 8.36
CA MET A 151 -12.91 -3.96 8.52
C MET A 151 -13.44 -2.88 9.46
N CYS A 152 -12.83 -2.69 10.63
CA CYS A 152 -13.22 -1.63 11.56
C CYS A 152 -13.08 -0.22 10.95
N LEU A 153 -12.04 0.03 10.15
CA LEU A 153 -11.89 1.29 9.44
C LEU A 153 -13.02 1.51 8.43
N ASN A 154 -13.34 0.49 7.63
CA ASN A 154 -14.42 0.56 6.66
C ASN A 154 -15.77 0.83 7.34
N LEU A 155 -16.07 0.14 8.45
CA LEU A 155 -17.29 0.38 9.24
C LEU A 155 -17.34 1.80 9.81
N LEU A 156 -16.25 2.29 10.38
CA LEU A 156 -16.17 3.66 10.87
C LEU A 156 -16.40 4.68 9.74
N LYS A 157 -15.82 4.43 8.56
CA LYS A 157 -15.98 5.28 7.39
C LYS A 157 -17.44 5.29 6.91
N ALA A 158 -18.07 4.12 6.82
CA ALA A 158 -19.47 3.99 6.45
C ALA A 158 -20.38 4.71 7.46
N ALA A 159 -20.17 4.50 8.76
CA ALA A 159 -20.93 5.19 9.80
C ALA A 159 -20.82 6.71 9.67
N ASN A 160 -19.63 7.26 9.46
CA ASN A 160 -19.44 8.70 9.27
C ASN A 160 -20.15 9.24 8.02
N ARG A 161 -20.23 8.44 6.95
CA ARG A 161 -20.97 8.82 5.74
C ARG A 161 -22.48 8.85 5.96
N LEU A 162 -23.01 7.88 6.70
CA LEU A 162 -24.43 7.83 7.04
C LEU A 162 -24.83 8.97 7.99
N SER A 163 -23.92 9.40 8.87
CA SER A 163 -24.14 10.51 9.81
C SER A 163 -23.90 11.89 9.20
N ALA A 164 -23.31 11.97 8.00
CA ALA A 164 -23.13 13.25 7.31
C ALA A 164 -24.50 13.72 6.79
N PRO A 165 -24.88 15.01 6.97
CA PRO A 165 -26.07 15.54 6.32
C PRO A 165 -25.94 15.30 4.80
N ALA A 166 -27.01 14.85 4.15
CA ALA A 166 -27.06 14.83 2.71
C ALA A 166 -26.70 16.24 2.21
N ALA A 167 -25.65 16.35 1.39
CA ALA A 167 -25.29 17.62 0.79
C ALA A 167 -26.50 18.12 0.01
N ALA A 168 -27.05 19.27 0.42
CA ALA A 168 -28.11 19.98 -0.28
C ALA A 168 -27.56 20.64 -1.55
#